data_AF-A0A117SGI3-F1
#
_entry.id   AF-A0A117SGI3-F1
#
_cell.length_a   1.000
_cell.length_b   1.000
_cell.length_c   1.000
_cell.angle_alpha   90.00
_cell.angle_beta   90.00
_cell.angle_gamma   90.00
#
_symmetry.space_group_name_H-M   'P 1'
#
loop_
_entity.id
_entity.type
_entity.pdbx_description
1 polymer ?
#
loop_
_entity_poly.entity_id
_entity_poly.type
_entity_poly.pdbx_seq_one_letter_code
_entity_poly.pdbx_strand_id
1 'polypeptide(L)'
;MDKPDCKLYEGGEIPPCSAFLNNANPIIKDGKLIYRNENRVYYFISAAPASNDNEGYPSSITNAPAITSNIQISLSTFIIGLFINQIQLEVITYDKNCSIHSDQTVNTFIHEAMQNSKEIEFDFIPTLTFTISNTNAILPLYSYTLNITSRNYLILFILNRLEGNPGLFFGNNSFAAEDDINYALSALNIQFPIKPQIPVKLKFPFRTPKKFP
;
A
#
# COMPACT_ATOMS: atom_id res chain seq x y z
N MET A 1 -34.30 -21.23 -22.07
CA MET A 1 -33.20 -20.59 -21.31
C MET A 1 -33.86 -19.75 -20.25
N ASP A 2 -33.75 -20.16 -18.98
CA ASP A 2 -34.24 -19.34 -17.88
C ASP A 2 -33.40 -18.06 -17.79
N LYS A 3 -34.07 -16.92 -17.62
CA LYS A 3 -33.39 -15.63 -17.44
C LYS A 3 -32.58 -15.69 -16.15
N PRO A 4 -31.32 -15.21 -16.15
CA PRO A 4 -30.56 -15.10 -14.90
C PRO A 4 -31.35 -14.26 -13.91
N ASP A 5 -31.53 -14.78 -12.70
CA ASP A 5 -32.21 -14.08 -11.63
C ASP A 5 -31.33 -12.93 -11.14
N CYS A 6 -31.56 -11.73 -11.68
CA CYS A 6 -30.86 -10.52 -11.29
C CYS A 6 -31.28 -9.98 -9.90
N LYS A 7 -32.16 -10.66 -9.16
CA LYS A 7 -32.68 -10.22 -7.85
C LYS A 7 -31.89 -10.73 -6.66
N LEU A 8 -30.70 -11.32 -6.87
CA LEU A 8 -29.83 -11.83 -5.79
C LEU A 8 -29.49 -10.81 -4.69
N TYR A 9 -29.62 -9.52 -4.98
CA TYR A 9 -29.38 -8.42 -4.03
C TYR A 9 -30.65 -7.68 -3.58
N GLU A 10 -31.82 -8.00 -4.13
CA GLU A 10 -33.07 -7.29 -3.83
C GLU A 10 -33.53 -7.65 -2.40
N GLY A 11 -33.43 -6.69 -1.47
CA GLY A 11 -33.75 -6.89 -0.06
C GLY A 11 -32.64 -7.55 0.78
N GLY A 12 -31.44 -7.71 0.22
CA GLY A 12 -30.30 -8.28 0.95
C GLY A 12 -29.73 -7.28 1.97
N GLU A 13 -29.84 -7.59 3.25
CA GLU A 13 -29.12 -6.86 4.30
C GLU A 13 -27.62 -7.21 4.24
N ILE A 14 -26.77 -6.20 4.38
CA ILE A 14 -25.32 -6.40 4.52
C ILE A 14 -25.11 -7.30 5.75
N PRO A 15 -24.48 -8.48 5.62
CA PRO A 15 -24.26 -9.35 6.77
C PRO A 15 -23.49 -8.60 7.88
N PRO A 16 -23.77 -8.84 9.17
CA PRO A 16 -23.05 -8.18 10.27
C PRO A 16 -21.52 -8.29 10.16
N CYS A 17 -21.03 -9.39 9.57
CA CYS A 17 -19.62 -9.58 9.27
C CYS A 17 -19.06 -8.63 8.20
N SER A 18 -19.86 -8.16 7.22
CA SER A 18 -19.42 -7.12 6.27
C SER A 18 -19.26 -5.76 6.95
N ALA A 19 -20.15 -5.41 7.89
CA ALA A 19 -20.03 -4.19 8.67
C ALA A 19 -18.79 -4.24 9.59
N PHE A 20 -18.55 -5.39 10.24
CA PHE A 20 -17.35 -5.61 11.06
C PHE A 20 -16.05 -5.49 10.24
N LEU A 21 -16.03 -6.05 9.02
CA LEU A 21 -14.86 -6.03 8.14
C LEU A 21 -14.73 -4.75 7.30
N ASN A 22 -15.66 -3.79 7.45
CA ASN A 22 -15.79 -2.62 6.58
C ASN A 22 -15.76 -2.98 5.07
N ASN A 23 -16.36 -4.11 4.72
CA ASN A 23 -16.37 -4.65 3.37
C ASN A 23 -17.76 -4.44 2.75
N ALA A 24 -17.97 -3.26 2.18
CA ALA A 24 -19.27 -2.83 1.68
C ALA A 24 -19.74 -3.59 0.43
N ASN A 25 -18.83 -4.26 -0.30
CA ASN A 25 -19.11 -4.89 -1.59
C ASN A 25 -18.49 -6.30 -1.69
N PRO A 26 -19.03 -7.31 -0.96
CA PRO A 26 -18.58 -8.69 -1.10
C PRO A 26 -18.93 -9.26 -2.48
N ILE A 27 -18.09 -10.17 -2.99
CA ILE A 27 -18.30 -10.83 -4.29
C ILE A 27 -19.05 -12.14 -4.09
N ILE A 28 -20.07 -12.40 -4.89
CA ILE A 28 -20.72 -13.72 -4.96
C ILE A 28 -20.12 -14.50 -6.14
N LYS A 29 -19.51 -15.66 -5.84
CA LYS A 29 -18.94 -16.54 -6.85
C LYS A 29 -18.97 -17.99 -6.37
N ASP A 30 -19.36 -18.92 -7.25
CA ASP A 30 -19.33 -20.37 -7.00
C ASP A 30 -20.04 -20.80 -5.71
N GLY A 31 -21.22 -20.22 -5.44
CA GLY A 31 -22.00 -20.51 -4.23
C GLY A 31 -21.38 -19.99 -2.94
N LYS A 32 -20.40 -19.08 -3.03
CA LYS A 32 -19.72 -18.48 -1.88
C LYS A 32 -19.86 -16.96 -1.90
N LEU A 33 -19.93 -16.40 -0.71
CA LEU A 33 -19.76 -14.98 -0.46
C LEU A 33 -18.30 -14.72 -0.08
N ILE A 34 -17.63 -13.86 -0.85
CA ILE A 34 -16.20 -13.57 -0.75
C ILE A 34 -16.02 -12.15 -0.24
N TYR A 35 -15.45 -12.02 0.94
CA TYR A 35 -15.06 -10.75 1.55
C TYR A 35 -13.62 -10.45 1.14
N ARG A 36 -13.45 -9.43 0.31
CA ARG A 36 -12.15 -9.01 -0.25
C ARG A 36 -11.22 -8.46 0.83
N ASN A 37 -9.94 -8.80 0.75
CA ASN A 37 -8.93 -8.05 1.46
C ASN A 37 -8.55 -6.82 0.63
N GLU A 38 -8.79 -5.64 1.18
CA GLU A 38 -8.48 -4.36 0.53
C GLU A 38 -7.18 -3.74 1.06
N ASN A 39 -6.47 -4.43 1.96
CA ASN A 39 -5.16 -4.02 2.42
C ASN A 39 -4.14 -4.11 1.29
N ARG A 40 -3.29 -3.10 1.23
CA ARG A 40 -2.22 -2.96 0.25
C ARG A 40 -0.95 -2.50 0.95
N VAL A 41 0.18 -2.93 0.41
CA VAL A 41 1.50 -2.47 0.78
C VAL A 41 1.92 -1.38 -0.21
N TYR A 42 2.47 -0.31 0.34
CA TYR A 42 3.01 0.82 -0.38
C TYR A 42 4.43 1.10 0.10
N TYR A 43 5.27 1.54 -0.81
CA TYR A 43 6.65 1.94 -0.55
C TYR A 43 6.84 3.39 -0.97
N PHE A 44 7.52 4.18 -0.15
CA PHE A 44 7.73 5.59 -0.41
C PHE A 44 9.17 6.00 -0.12
N ILE A 45 9.71 6.90 -0.95
CA ILE A 45 10.75 7.83 -0.54
C ILE A 45 10.13 9.17 -0.23
N SER A 46 10.51 9.77 0.89
CA SER A 46 9.98 11.06 1.33
C SER A 46 11.13 11.99 1.69
N ALA A 47 10.88 13.28 1.61
CA ALA A 47 11.76 14.31 2.14
C ALA A 47 10.91 15.33 2.88
N ALA A 48 11.33 15.71 4.08
CA ALA A 48 10.71 16.76 4.87
C ALA A 48 11.76 17.81 5.25
N PRO A 49 11.40 19.09 5.40
CA PRO A 49 12.32 20.11 5.88
C PRO A 49 12.96 19.67 7.20
N ALA A 50 14.26 19.89 7.36
CA ALA A 50 14.87 19.78 8.68
C ALA A 50 14.27 20.88 9.57
N SER A 51 13.49 20.51 10.59
CA SER A 51 12.99 21.51 11.55
C SER A 51 14.17 22.01 12.38
N ASN A 52 14.44 23.31 12.31
CA ASN A 52 15.33 24.00 13.25
C ASN A 52 14.61 24.12 14.60
N ASP A 53 14.47 23.03 15.34
CA ASP A 53 14.02 23.08 16.73
C ASP A 53 15.19 23.57 17.60
N ASN A 54 15.34 24.89 17.69
CA ASN A 54 15.92 25.53 18.86
C ASN A 54 14.96 26.61 19.33
N GLU A 55 14.56 26.46 20.60
CA GLU A 55 13.70 27.36 21.34
C GLU A 55 14.17 28.83 21.21
N GLY A 56 13.30 29.67 20.66
CA GLY A 56 13.25 31.11 20.92
C GLY A 56 14.44 31.98 20.54
N TYR A 57 14.75 32.19 19.26
CA TYR A 57 15.36 33.43 18.72
C TYR A 57 14.99 33.55 17.22
N PRO A 58 14.94 34.77 16.64
CA PRO A 58 14.14 35.05 15.46
C PRO A 58 14.71 34.35 14.23
N SER A 59 13.77 33.77 13.47
CA SER A 59 13.92 33.24 12.13
C SER A 59 14.81 34.12 11.24
N SER A 60 16.07 33.72 11.07
CA SER A 60 16.96 34.25 10.04
C SER A 60 17.75 33.13 9.36
N ILE A 61 17.02 32.16 8.80
CA ILE A 61 17.50 31.46 7.61
C ILE A 61 16.43 31.65 6.53
N THR A 62 16.62 32.74 5.80
CA THR A 62 15.96 33.07 4.54
C THR A 62 16.54 32.21 3.42
N ASN A 63 15.65 31.55 2.66
CA ASN A 63 15.86 30.98 1.31
C ASN A 63 16.41 29.54 1.16
N ALA A 64 16.18 28.61 2.09
CA ALA A 64 16.26 27.19 1.74
C ALA A 64 14.92 26.75 1.11
N PRO A 65 14.90 26.11 -0.08
CA PRO A 65 13.65 25.57 -0.64
C PRO A 65 13.10 24.50 0.29
N ALA A 66 11.92 24.75 0.88
CA ALA A 66 11.21 23.73 1.65
C ALA A 66 10.75 22.62 0.70
N ILE A 67 11.53 21.54 0.62
CA ILE A 67 11.13 20.34 -0.10
C ILE A 67 10.31 19.47 0.86
N THR A 68 9.04 19.33 0.53
CA THR A 68 8.19 18.25 1.04
C THR A 68 7.89 17.33 -0.13
N SER A 69 8.28 16.07 -0.02
CA SER A 69 7.96 15.05 -1.01
C SER A 69 7.51 13.76 -0.35
N ASN A 70 6.63 13.05 -1.03
CA ASN A 70 6.25 11.68 -0.70
C ASN A 70 5.98 10.96 -2.01
N ILE A 71 6.99 10.24 -2.51
CA ILE A 71 6.98 9.64 -3.84
C ILE A 71 6.88 8.14 -3.68
N GLN A 72 5.85 7.55 -4.27
CA GLN A 72 5.71 6.09 -4.30
C GLN A 72 6.79 5.47 -5.19
N ILE A 73 7.39 4.39 -4.70
CA ILE A 73 8.43 3.61 -5.38
C ILE A 73 8.00 2.14 -5.48
N SER A 74 8.67 1.38 -6.34
CA SER A 74 8.48 -0.08 -6.43
C SER A 74 9.09 -0.79 -5.21
N LEU A 75 8.67 -2.04 -4.98
CA LEU A 75 9.35 -2.92 -4.02
C LEU A 75 10.85 -3.10 -4.35
N SER A 76 11.19 -3.21 -5.64
CA SER A 76 12.59 -3.35 -6.08
C SER A 76 13.44 -2.17 -5.64
N THR A 77 12.98 -0.95 -5.94
CA THR A 77 13.65 0.28 -5.51
C THR A 77 13.68 0.39 -3.98
N PHE A 78 12.62 0.00 -3.27
CA PHE A 78 12.62 -0.03 -1.80
C PHE A 78 13.71 -0.96 -1.22
N ILE A 79 13.85 -2.18 -1.75
CA ILE A 79 14.89 -3.14 -1.32
C ILE A 79 16.29 -2.59 -1.59
N ILE A 80 16.51 -1.96 -2.74
CA ILE A 80 17.77 -1.30 -3.06
C ILE A 80 18.08 -0.21 -2.01
N GLY A 81 17.07 0.58 -1.62
CA GLY A 81 17.20 1.60 -0.58
C GLY A 81 17.63 1.03 0.77
N LEU A 82 17.04 -0.10 1.18
CA LEU A 82 17.44 -0.82 2.37
C LEU A 82 18.88 -1.34 2.28
N PHE A 83 19.25 -1.93 1.14
CA PHE A 83 20.60 -2.44 0.91
C PHE A 83 21.65 -1.33 1.02
N ILE A 84 21.44 -0.21 0.33
CA ILE A 84 22.32 0.98 0.40
C ILE A 84 22.40 1.47 1.84
N ASN A 85 21.27 1.52 2.56
CA ASN A 85 21.26 1.95 3.95
C ASN A 85 22.10 1.05 4.86
N GLN A 86 22.05 -0.28 4.69
CA GLN A 86 22.89 -1.20 5.47
C GLN A 86 24.39 -1.00 5.21
N ILE A 87 24.78 -0.66 3.97
CA ILE A 87 26.17 -0.29 3.64
C ILE A 87 26.55 1.02 4.35
N GLN A 88 25.70 2.04 4.28
CA GLN A 88 25.97 3.36 4.85
C GLN A 88 26.00 3.37 6.38
N LEU A 89 25.27 2.45 7.01
CA LEU A 89 25.35 2.18 8.45
C LEU A 89 26.52 1.25 8.82
N GLU A 90 27.37 0.87 7.87
CA GLU A 90 28.52 -0.04 8.06
C GLU A 90 28.14 -1.43 8.61
N VAL A 91 26.87 -1.83 8.48
CA VAL A 91 26.39 -3.16 8.90
C VAL A 91 26.90 -4.24 7.93
N ILE A 92 26.98 -3.90 6.64
CA ILE A 92 27.53 -4.77 5.60
C ILE A 92 28.61 -4.04 4.80
N THR A 93 29.62 -4.78 4.34
CA THR A 93 30.66 -4.23 3.46
C THR A 93 30.17 -4.15 2.01
N TYR A 94 30.43 -3.03 1.35
CA TYR A 94 30.11 -2.86 -0.06
C TYR A 94 31.03 -3.70 -0.96
N ASP A 95 30.44 -4.62 -1.72
CA ASP A 95 31.10 -5.34 -2.81
C ASP A 95 30.80 -4.66 -4.15
N LYS A 96 31.83 -4.14 -4.81
CA LYS A 96 31.73 -3.48 -6.11
C LYS A 96 31.35 -4.43 -7.27
N ASN A 97 31.43 -5.75 -7.06
CA ASN A 97 31.15 -6.74 -8.08
C ASN A 97 29.77 -7.41 -7.89
N CYS A 98 29.02 -7.06 -6.85
CA CYS A 98 27.71 -7.66 -6.62
C CYS A 98 26.70 -7.17 -7.66
N SER A 99 25.73 -8.02 -8.01
CA SER A 99 24.59 -7.60 -8.84
C SER A 99 23.51 -7.05 -7.92
N ILE A 100 23.26 -5.75 -8.00
CA ILE A 100 22.22 -5.03 -7.24
C ILE A 100 20.91 -4.98 -8.03
N HIS A 101 21.00 -4.88 -9.37
CA HIS A 101 19.85 -4.82 -10.26
C HIS A 101 20.07 -5.67 -11.52
N SER A 102 18.98 -6.21 -12.08
CA SER A 102 19.01 -7.08 -13.26
C SER A 102 19.31 -6.32 -14.56
N ASP A 103 18.83 -5.08 -14.68
CA ASP A 103 19.23 -4.16 -15.74
C ASP A 103 20.67 -3.65 -15.50
N GLN A 104 21.56 -3.90 -16.46
CA GLN A 104 22.98 -3.56 -16.37
C GLN A 104 23.24 -2.05 -16.31
N THR A 105 22.45 -1.25 -17.01
CA THR A 105 22.58 0.22 -17.02
C THR A 105 22.24 0.77 -15.65
N VAL A 106 21.11 0.31 -15.09
CA VAL A 106 20.69 0.66 -13.73
C VAL A 106 21.70 0.19 -12.69
N ASN A 107 22.19 -1.05 -12.81
CA ASN A 107 23.18 -1.60 -11.90
C ASN A 107 24.47 -0.76 -11.88
N THR A 108 24.96 -0.41 -13.08
CA THR A 108 26.16 0.43 -13.24
C THR A 108 25.97 1.79 -12.59
N PHE A 109 24.82 2.45 -12.84
CA PHE A 109 24.47 3.72 -12.22
C PHE A 109 24.51 3.64 -10.68
N ILE A 110 23.93 2.60 -10.08
CA ILE A 110 23.92 2.44 -8.62
C ILE A 110 25.35 2.33 -8.08
N HIS A 111 26.21 1.52 -8.69
CA HIS A 111 27.59 1.37 -8.26
C HIS A 111 28.38 2.68 -8.36
N GLU A 112 28.24 3.39 -9.47
CA GLU A 112 28.90 4.69 -9.68
C GLU A 112 28.42 5.74 -8.67
N ALA A 113 27.10 5.82 -8.44
CA ALA A 113 26.52 6.77 -7.50
C ALA A 113 26.95 6.49 -6.06
N MET A 114 27.07 5.22 -5.67
CA MET A 114 27.58 4.85 -4.35
C MET A 114 29.07 5.16 -4.17
N GLN A 115 29.88 4.97 -5.22
CA GLN A 115 31.33 5.22 -5.18
C GLN A 115 31.72 6.69 -5.35
N ASN A 116 30.79 7.56 -5.75
CA ASN A 116 31.07 8.96 -5.94
C ASN A 116 31.62 9.59 -4.64
N SER A 117 32.80 10.20 -4.70
CA SER A 117 33.44 10.79 -3.53
C SER A 117 32.82 12.13 -3.13
N LYS A 118 32.00 12.73 -3.99
CA LYS A 118 31.34 14.01 -3.69
C LYS A 118 30.23 13.76 -2.67
N GLU A 119 30.36 14.40 -1.53
CA GLU A 119 29.30 14.44 -0.53
C GLU A 119 28.11 15.23 -1.08
N ILE A 120 26.92 14.67 -0.89
CA ILE A 120 25.68 15.32 -1.29
C ILE A 120 24.90 15.50 0.00
N GLU A 121 24.85 16.73 0.48
CA GLU A 121 24.01 17.11 1.62
C GLU A 121 22.86 17.95 1.13
N PHE A 122 21.70 17.75 1.75
CA PHE A 122 20.52 18.53 1.52
C PHE A 122 19.99 19.04 2.85
N ASP A 123 19.31 20.18 2.80
CA ASP A 123 18.63 20.77 3.96
C ASP A 123 17.23 20.16 4.17
N PHE A 124 17.15 18.83 4.08
CA PHE A 124 15.94 18.06 4.33
C PHE A 124 16.29 16.70 4.91
N ILE A 125 15.35 16.11 5.65
CA ILE A 125 15.45 14.77 6.22
C ILE A 125 14.81 13.80 5.23
N PRO A 126 15.61 12.96 4.53
CA PRO A 126 15.06 11.96 3.64
C PRO A 126 14.70 10.70 4.40
N THR A 127 13.59 10.08 4.04
CA THR A 127 13.12 8.84 4.64
C THR A 127 12.70 7.82 3.61
N LEU A 128 12.82 6.55 4.00
CA LEU A 128 12.32 5.38 3.30
C LEU A 128 11.20 4.78 4.14
N THR A 129 10.00 4.68 3.59
CA THR A 129 8.80 4.24 4.32
C THR A 129 8.14 3.07 3.60
N PHE A 130 7.69 2.07 4.35
CA PHE A 130 6.67 1.16 3.86
C PHE A 130 5.44 1.20 4.77
N THR A 131 4.27 1.06 4.16
CA THR A 131 2.98 1.16 4.83
C THR A 131 2.06 0.07 4.35
N ILE A 132 1.35 -0.56 5.28
CA ILE A 132 0.18 -1.39 5.01
C ILE A 132 -1.07 -0.56 5.31
N SER A 133 -1.92 -0.32 4.32
CA SER A 133 -3.17 0.44 4.51
C SER A 133 -4.28 -0.10 3.61
N ASN A 134 -5.53 0.20 3.95
CA ASN A 134 -6.66 -0.16 3.12
C ASN A 134 -7.02 0.99 2.16
N THR A 135 -7.13 0.67 0.87
CA THR A 135 -7.64 1.59 -0.17
C THR A 135 -6.91 2.96 -0.22
N ASN A 136 -7.45 4.01 0.41
CA ASN A 136 -6.90 5.38 0.42
C ASN A 136 -6.70 5.91 1.86
N ALA A 137 -6.61 5.03 2.86
CA ALA A 137 -7.05 5.35 4.21
C ALA A 137 -6.18 6.34 5.00
N ILE A 138 -6.93 7.21 5.68
CA ILE A 138 -6.56 8.25 6.66
C ILE A 138 -5.72 7.70 7.84
N LEU A 139 -5.75 6.38 8.11
CA LEU A 139 -4.93 5.73 9.15
C LEU A 139 -4.36 4.39 8.64
N PRO A 140 -3.03 4.23 8.52
CA PRO A 140 -2.42 2.97 8.11
C PRO A 140 -2.55 1.89 9.21
N LEU A 141 -2.67 0.62 8.82
CA LEU A 141 -2.62 -0.51 9.74
C LEU A 141 -1.23 -0.64 10.37
N TYR A 142 -0.20 -0.41 9.56
CA TYR A 142 1.18 -0.47 9.97
C TYR A 142 2.00 0.46 9.09
N SER A 143 2.92 1.20 9.69
CA SER A 143 3.91 2.01 8.99
C SER A 143 5.27 1.84 9.65
N TYR A 144 6.29 1.66 8.81
CA TYR A 144 7.67 1.69 9.23
C TYR A 144 8.41 2.73 8.39
N THR A 145 9.11 3.63 9.07
CA THR A 145 9.85 4.73 8.47
C THR A 145 11.27 4.71 8.97
N LEU A 146 12.21 4.85 8.04
CA LEU A 146 13.64 4.83 8.27
C LEU A 146 14.26 6.10 7.70
N ASN A 147 15.09 6.80 8.48
CA ASN A 147 15.90 7.90 7.97
C ASN A 147 17.02 7.34 7.08
N ILE A 148 17.20 7.93 5.91
CA ILE A 148 18.25 7.55 4.96
C ILE A 148 19.12 8.76 4.64
N THR A 149 20.29 8.54 4.05
CA THR A 149 21.15 9.64 3.60
C THR A 149 20.59 10.31 2.34
N SER A 150 20.98 11.57 2.13
CA SER A 150 20.72 12.34 0.91
C SER A 150 21.17 11.63 -0.37
N ARG A 151 22.31 10.94 -0.31
CA ARG A 151 22.81 10.11 -1.42
C ARG A 151 21.86 8.95 -1.73
N ASN A 152 21.42 8.23 -0.70
CA ASN A 152 20.47 7.13 -0.87
C ASN A 152 19.18 7.65 -1.50
N TYR A 153 18.62 8.74 -0.96
CA TYR A 153 17.42 9.38 -1.51
C TYR A 153 17.54 9.72 -3.00
N LEU A 154 18.66 10.32 -3.44
CA LEU A 154 18.87 10.62 -4.86
C LEU A 154 18.95 9.39 -5.75
N ILE A 155 19.66 8.35 -5.30
CA ILE A 155 19.74 7.10 -6.05
C ILE A 155 18.32 6.58 -6.25
N LEU A 156 17.53 6.46 -5.19
CA LEU A 156 16.16 5.97 -5.26
C LEU A 156 15.24 6.86 -6.09
N PHE A 157 15.39 8.18 -6.01
CA PHE A 157 14.64 9.12 -6.84
C PHE A 157 14.95 8.94 -8.32
N ILE A 158 16.22 8.79 -8.69
CA ILE A 158 16.62 8.55 -10.08
C ILE A 158 16.13 7.18 -10.56
N LEU A 159 16.27 6.13 -9.74
CA LEU A 159 15.75 4.79 -10.06
C LEU A 159 14.26 4.83 -10.34
N ASN A 160 13.49 5.50 -9.49
CA ASN A 160 12.06 5.70 -9.68
C ASN A 160 11.70 6.39 -11.01
N ARG A 161 12.56 7.31 -11.51
CA ARG A 161 12.37 7.92 -12.83
C ARG A 161 12.79 6.97 -13.97
N LEU A 162 13.86 6.20 -13.80
CA LEU A 162 14.37 5.26 -14.79
C LEU A 162 13.47 4.02 -14.97
N GLU A 163 12.77 3.59 -13.93
CA GLU A 163 11.80 2.49 -13.99
C GLU A 163 10.69 2.74 -15.00
N GLY A 164 10.44 4.00 -15.38
CA GLY A 164 9.51 4.33 -16.45
C GLY A 164 8.05 4.00 -16.14
N ASN A 165 7.73 3.57 -14.91
CA ASN A 165 6.39 3.12 -14.53
C ASN A 165 5.45 4.33 -14.35
N PRO A 166 4.47 4.54 -15.25
CA PRO A 166 3.57 5.70 -15.16
C PRO A 166 2.75 5.73 -13.87
N GLY A 167 2.49 4.56 -13.28
CA GLY A 167 1.82 4.42 -11.98
C GLY A 167 2.65 4.94 -10.79
N LEU A 168 3.93 5.25 -10.96
CA LEU A 168 4.77 5.81 -9.90
C LEU A 168 5.03 7.31 -10.08
N PHE A 169 4.47 7.94 -11.11
CA PHE A 169 4.70 9.35 -11.41
C PHE A 169 3.74 10.30 -10.70
N PHE A 170 2.66 9.78 -10.11
CA PHE A 170 1.68 10.58 -9.38
C PHE A 170 2.04 10.62 -7.89
N GLY A 171 2.10 11.81 -7.29
CA GLY A 171 2.45 12.00 -5.87
C GLY A 171 1.42 11.46 -4.87
N ASN A 172 0.23 11.06 -5.35
CA ASN A 172 -0.77 10.37 -4.56
C ASN A 172 -1.52 9.40 -5.48
N ASN A 173 -1.00 8.19 -5.64
CA ASN A 173 -1.63 7.24 -6.55
C ASN A 173 -2.65 6.38 -5.80
N SER A 174 -3.93 6.70 -5.97
CA SER A 174 -5.02 5.79 -5.57
C SER A 174 -5.02 4.49 -6.40
N PHE A 175 -4.33 4.46 -7.54
CA PHE A 175 -4.04 3.25 -8.31
C PHE A 175 -2.70 2.69 -7.83
N ALA A 176 -2.74 1.82 -6.83
CA ALA A 176 -1.53 1.15 -6.37
C ALA A 176 -0.77 0.50 -7.55
N ALA A 177 0.55 0.51 -7.47
CA ALA A 177 1.38 -0.31 -8.34
C ALA A 177 0.95 -1.79 -8.21
N GLU A 178 1.06 -2.51 -9.33
CA GLU A 178 0.80 -3.95 -9.44
C GLU A 178 1.91 -4.77 -8.78
N ASP A 179 2.20 -4.52 -7.50
CA ASP A 179 3.19 -5.32 -6.78
C ASP A 179 2.63 -6.72 -6.46
N ASP A 180 3.42 -7.78 -6.69
CA ASP A 180 3.05 -9.18 -6.42
C ASP A 180 2.49 -9.40 -5.01
N ILE A 181 3.02 -8.68 -4.03
CA ILE A 181 2.54 -8.75 -2.65
C ILE A 181 1.09 -8.28 -2.52
N ASN A 182 0.66 -7.29 -3.30
CA ASN A 182 -0.70 -6.80 -3.31
C ASN A 182 -1.66 -7.80 -3.97
N TYR A 183 -1.20 -8.56 -4.96
CA TYR A 183 -1.95 -9.70 -5.49
C TYR A 183 -2.10 -10.80 -4.43
N ALA A 184 -1.02 -11.18 -3.76
CA ALA A 184 -1.06 -12.18 -2.69
C ALA A 184 -1.99 -11.75 -1.55
N LEU A 185 -1.91 -10.49 -1.10
CA LEU A 185 -2.81 -9.94 -0.09
C LEU A 185 -4.27 -9.95 -0.55
N SER A 186 -4.54 -9.53 -1.79
CA SER A 186 -5.91 -9.55 -2.35
C SER A 186 -6.49 -10.97 -2.42
N ALA A 187 -5.64 -11.98 -2.60
CA ALA A 187 -6.04 -13.39 -2.62
C ALA A 187 -6.39 -13.95 -1.23
N LEU A 188 -5.91 -13.32 -0.14
CA LEU A 188 -6.30 -13.64 1.25
C LEU A 188 -7.72 -13.13 1.53
N ASN A 189 -8.72 -13.74 0.92
CA ASN A 189 -10.13 -13.41 1.15
C ASN A 189 -10.78 -14.36 2.17
N ILE A 190 -11.81 -13.86 2.85
CA ILE A 190 -12.65 -14.68 3.71
C ILE A 190 -13.83 -15.17 2.89
N GLN A 191 -14.10 -16.48 2.91
CA GLN A 191 -15.18 -17.10 2.14
C GLN A 191 -16.20 -17.75 3.06
N PHE A 192 -17.47 -17.49 2.81
CA PHE A 192 -18.58 -18.18 3.46
C PHE A 192 -19.43 -18.92 2.43
N PRO A 193 -19.82 -20.18 2.68
CA PRO A 193 -20.77 -20.86 1.81
C PRO A 193 -22.15 -20.18 1.93
N ILE A 194 -22.78 -19.91 0.78
CA ILE A 194 -24.17 -19.49 0.73
C ILE A 194 -25.01 -20.75 0.95
N LYS A 195 -25.50 -20.95 2.18
CA LYS A 195 -26.45 -22.05 2.41
C LYS A 195 -27.70 -21.79 1.59
N PRO A 196 -28.23 -22.78 0.85
CA PRO A 196 -29.53 -22.64 0.22
C PRO A 196 -30.55 -22.31 1.30
N GLN A 197 -31.34 -21.26 1.10
CA GLN A 197 -32.45 -20.94 1.98
C GLN A 197 -33.38 -22.15 2.00
N ILE A 198 -33.40 -22.89 3.11
CA ILE A 198 -34.44 -23.90 3.31
C ILE A 198 -35.74 -23.11 3.34
N PRO A 199 -36.71 -23.36 2.44
CA PRO A 199 -37.97 -22.66 2.48
C PRO A 199 -38.61 -22.94 3.84
N VAL A 200 -38.70 -21.91 4.66
CA VAL A 200 -39.42 -21.97 5.93
C VAL A 200 -40.87 -22.21 5.56
N LYS A 201 -41.34 -23.46 5.68
CA LYS A 201 -42.78 -23.75 5.66
C LYS A 201 -43.38 -23.06 6.88
N LEU A 202 -43.88 -21.84 6.69
CA LEU A 202 -44.79 -21.18 7.62
C LEU A 202 -46.01 -22.09 7.77
N LYS A 203 -46.03 -22.90 8.84
CA LYS A 203 -47.25 -23.55 9.31
C LYS A 203 -48.14 -22.45 9.89
N PHE A 204 -49.03 -21.89 9.07
CA PHE A 204 -50.15 -21.12 9.58
C PHE A 204 -51.08 -22.07 10.33
N PRO A 205 -51.38 -21.82 11.62
CA PRO A 205 -52.43 -22.56 12.30
C PRO A 205 -53.76 -22.11 11.70
N PHE A 206 -54.36 -22.93 10.84
CA PHE A 206 -55.77 -22.77 10.48
C PHE A 206 -56.61 -22.91 11.76
N ARG A 207 -57.08 -21.79 12.30
CA ARG A 207 -58.17 -21.78 13.26
C ARG A 207 -59.41 -22.30 12.55
N THR A 208 -59.87 -23.49 12.92
CA THR A 208 -61.21 -23.97 12.56
C THR A 208 -62.27 -22.99 13.06
N PRO A 209 -63.29 -22.64 12.25
CA PRO A 209 -64.35 -21.76 12.71
C PRO A 209 -65.17 -22.44 13.81
N LYS A 210 -65.27 -21.78 14.97
CA LYS A 210 -66.22 -22.15 16.03
C LYS A 210 -67.63 -21.93 15.48
N LYS A 211 -68.44 -23.00 15.38
CA LYS A 211 -69.90 -22.87 15.30
C LYS A 211 -70.39 -22.36 16.65
N PHE A 212 -71.10 -21.24 16.65
CA PHE A 212 -71.86 -20.79 17.82
C PHE A 212 -73.21 -21.51 17.87
N PRO A 213 -73.71 -21.83 19.08
CA PRO A 213 -75.04 -22.41 19.29
C PRO A 213 -76.18 -21.43 18.96
#